data_AF-A0A1G1LUW0-F1
#
_entry.id   AF-A0A1G1LUW0-F1
#
_cell.length_a   1.000
_cell.length_b   1.000
_cell.length_c   1.000
_cell.angle_alpha   90.00
_cell.angle_beta   90.00
_cell.angle_gamma   90.00
#
_symmetry.space_group_name_H-M   'P 1'
#
loop_
_entity.id
_entity.type
_entity.pdbx_description
1 polymer ?
#
loop_
_entity_poly.entity_id
_entity_poly.type
_entity_poly.pdbx_seq_one_letter_code
_entity_poly.pdbx_strand_id
1 'polypeptide(L)'
;MNVKSMKFLILFFLFLAMPAQAEILILKNGKKIEGKVIERRADAIKLNVGGLPTLYFLDEIKEIVAESGNLPYHEIADKPPRPLADIPPAKAELIRKLMEYNGAKLSIEKVFNELIRKAPPDKVTQYQLLFRVDEMLNLVIPVYDKYYTEPELQEMIAFYSSSTGQKLIEITPITIQESLKVVVQYFEEKTKESK
;
A
#
# COMPACT_ATOMS: atom_id res chain seq x y z
N MET A 1 -54.89 -9.64 36.11
CA MET A 1 -55.50 -8.76 35.10
C MET A 1 -54.33 -8.00 34.45
N ASN A 2 -53.70 -8.44 33.35
CA ASN A 2 -54.16 -8.50 31.95
C ASN A 2 -54.97 -7.26 31.54
N VAL A 3 -54.77 -6.52 30.43
CA VAL A 3 -53.93 -6.63 29.21
C VAL A 3 -54.09 -5.30 28.42
N LYS A 4 -53.04 -4.89 27.67
CA LYS A 4 -52.96 -4.03 26.45
C LYS A 4 -53.74 -2.69 26.36
N SER A 5 -53.02 -1.63 25.97
CA SER A 5 -53.17 -1.11 24.59
C SER A 5 -51.96 -0.29 24.11
N MET A 6 -51.59 -0.62 22.89
CA MET A 6 -50.56 -0.10 21.99
C MET A 6 -50.70 1.39 21.68
N LYS A 7 -49.60 2.14 21.72
CA LYS A 7 -49.40 3.32 20.87
C LYS A 7 -47.97 3.31 20.31
N PHE A 8 -47.91 3.10 19.00
CA PHE A 8 -46.80 3.48 18.13
C PHE A 8 -46.45 4.96 18.39
N LEU A 9 -45.19 5.27 18.67
CA LEU A 9 -44.66 6.60 18.42
C LEU A 9 -43.26 6.47 17.83
N ILE A 10 -43.25 6.53 16.50
CA ILE A 10 -42.11 6.79 15.64
C ILE A 10 -41.43 8.06 16.16
N LEU A 11 -40.17 7.95 16.61
CA LEU A 11 -39.32 9.13 16.81
C LEU A 11 -37.95 8.90 16.16
N PHE A 12 -37.97 9.12 14.85
CA PHE A 12 -37.02 9.98 14.15
C PHE A 12 -35.53 9.69 14.41
N PHE A 13 -35.03 8.69 13.68
CA PHE A 13 -33.81 8.76 12.87
C PHE A 13 -32.86 9.93 13.23
N LEU A 14 -32.13 9.80 14.34
CA LEU A 14 -30.91 10.56 14.52
C LEU A 14 -29.84 9.86 13.67
N PHE A 15 -29.89 10.10 12.36
CA PHE A 15 -28.82 9.75 11.43
C PHE A 15 -27.65 10.66 11.77
N LEU A 16 -26.88 10.26 12.79
CA LEU A 16 -25.55 10.77 13.00
C LEU A 16 -24.79 10.42 11.71
N ALA A 17 -24.64 11.39 10.82
CA ALA A 17 -23.88 11.25 9.59
C ALA A 17 -22.41 11.00 9.98
N MET A 18 -22.09 9.75 10.28
CA MET A 18 -20.70 9.32 10.41
C MET A 18 -20.03 9.45 9.06
N PRO A 19 -18.78 9.94 9.01
CA PRO A 19 -18.04 10.03 7.76
C PRO A 19 -17.98 8.65 7.11
N ALA A 20 -18.27 8.61 5.81
CA ALA A 20 -18.29 7.42 4.99
C ALA A 20 -16.87 6.85 4.84
N GLN A 21 -16.45 6.06 5.82
CA GLN A 21 -15.23 5.27 5.78
C GLN A 21 -15.45 4.03 4.90
N ALA A 22 -14.36 3.50 4.33
CA ALA A 22 -14.38 2.18 3.73
C ALA A 22 -14.64 1.15 4.84
N GLU A 23 -15.53 0.20 4.57
CA GLU A 23 -15.82 -0.90 5.48
C GLU A 23 -15.56 -2.22 4.76
N ILE A 24 -15.09 -3.21 5.51
CA ILE A 24 -14.93 -4.57 5.02
C ILE A 24 -16.15 -5.37 5.47
N LEU A 25 -16.94 -5.85 4.50
CA LEU A 25 -17.94 -6.89 4.75
C LEU A 25 -17.28 -8.26 4.68
N ILE A 26 -17.40 -9.03 5.74
CA ILE A 26 -17.09 -10.45 5.75
C ILE A 26 -18.40 -11.20 5.53
N LEU A 27 -18.53 -11.90 4.40
CA LEU A 27 -19.69 -12.73 4.10
C LEU A 27 -19.62 -14.07 4.83
N LYS A 28 -20.76 -14.76 5.00
CA LYS A 28 -20.83 -16.08 5.66
C LYS A 28 -20.02 -17.17 4.97
N ASN A 29 -19.78 -17.02 3.67
CA ASN A 29 -18.90 -17.90 2.89
C ASN A 29 -17.40 -17.56 3.06
N GLY A 30 -17.05 -16.57 3.89
CA GLY A 30 -15.68 -16.13 4.13
C GLY A 30 -15.13 -15.11 3.14
N LYS A 31 -15.89 -14.74 2.09
CA LYS A 31 -15.47 -13.72 1.14
C LYS A 31 -15.45 -12.35 1.83
N LYS A 32 -14.35 -11.62 1.64
CA LYS A 32 -14.20 -10.24 2.09
C LYS A 32 -14.53 -9.29 0.95
N ILE A 33 -15.40 -8.32 1.20
CA ILE A 33 -15.78 -7.26 0.25
C ILE A 33 -15.37 -5.93 0.87
N GLU A 34 -14.45 -5.24 0.23
CA GLU A 34 -14.04 -3.90 0.60
C GLU A 34 -14.85 -2.88 -0.21
N GLY A 35 -15.38 -1.86 0.45
CA GLY A 35 -16.05 -0.78 -0.26
C GLY A 35 -16.57 0.31 0.66
N LYS A 36 -16.89 1.46 0.08
CA LYS A 36 -17.49 2.57 0.80
C LYS A 36 -18.98 2.35 0.96
N VAL A 37 -19.50 2.38 2.19
CA VAL A 37 -20.94 2.28 2.41
C VAL A 37 -21.64 3.50 1.80
N ILE A 38 -22.53 3.24 0.84
CA ILE A 38 -23.37 4.25 0.18
C ILE A 38 -24.69 4.41 0.95
N GLU A 39 -25.29 3.29 1.37
CA GLU A 39 -26.63 3.26 1.96
C GLU A 39 -26.78 2.05 2.89
N ARG A 40 -27.47 2.23 4.03
CA ARG A 40 -27.88 1.15 4.93
C ARG A 40 -29.40 1.08 4.98
N ARG A 41 -29.94 -0.11 4.73
CA ARG A 41 -31.38 -0.42 4.81
C ARG A 41 -31.63 -1.39 5.95
N ALA A 42 -32.91 -1.65 6.23
CA ALA A 42 -33.31 -2.58 7.29
C ALA A 42 -32.87 -4.03 7.03
N ASP A 43 -32.67 -4.40 5.77
CA ASP A 43 -32.40 -5.77 5.30
C ASP A 43 -31.12 -5.89 4.44
N ALA A 44 -30.50 -4.77 4.08
CA ALA A 44 -29.38 -4.75 3.14
C ALA A 44 -28.42 -3.57 3.36
N ILE A 45 -27.20 -3.71 2.82
CA ILE A 45 -26.18 -2.66 2.77
C ILE A 45 -25.75 -2.50 1.32
N LYS A 46 -25.68 -1.25 0.84
CA LYS A 46 -25.19 -0.90 -0.47
C LYS A 46 -23.78 -0.32 -0.36
N LEU A 47 -22.82 -0.95 -1.04
CA LEU A 47 -21.42 -0.53 -1.08
C LEU A 47 -21.06 -0.01 -2.46
N ASN A 48 -20.14 0.95 -2.50
CA ASN A 48 -19.39 1.27 -3.71
C ASN A 48 -18.15 0.39 -3.73
N VAL A 49 -18.14 -0.60 -4.62
CA VAL A 49 -17.01 -1.52 -4.81
C VAL A 49 -16.38 -1.16 -6.15
N GLY A 50 -15.20 -0.53 -6.12
CA GLY A 50 -14.47 -0.16 -7.34
C GLY A 50 -15.24 0.75 -8.31
N GLY A 51 -16.07 1.65 -7.80
CA GLY A 51 -16.90 2.56 -8.62
C GLY A 51 -18.30 2.01 -8.95
N LEU A 52 -18.58 0.74 -8.62
CA LEU A 52 -19.86 0.10 -8.89
C LEU A 52 -20.72 -0.03 -7.62
N PRO A 53 -21.96 0.49 -7.64
CA PRO A 53 -22.90 0.30 -6.54
C PRO A 53 -23.38 -1.15 -6.49
N THR A 54 -23.02 -1.87 -5.43
CA THR A 54 -23.35 -3.29 -5.24
C THR A 54 -24.13 -3.46 -3.93
N LEU A 55 -25.22 -4.23 -3.97
CA LEU A 55 -26.11 -4.47 -2.83
C LEU A 55 -25.80 -5.85 -2.20
N TYR A 56 -25.69 -5.90 -0.88
CA TYR A 56 -25.49 -7.11 -0.09
C TYR A 56 -26.56 -7.22 0.99
N PHE A 57 -27.17 -8.40 1.14
CA PHE A 57 -28.21 -8.62 2.13
C PHE A 57 -27.62 -9.01 3.49
N LEU A 58 -28.25 -8.58 4.59
CA LEU A 58 -27.75 -8.82 5.95
C LEU A 58 -27.66 -10.30 6.31
N ASP A 59 -28.46 -11.15 5.68
CA ASP A 59 -28.42 -12.60 5.85
C ASP A 59 -27.20 -13.25 5.19
N GLU A 60 -26.54 -12.59 4.24
CA GLU A 60 -25.29 -13.04 3.62
C GLU A 60 -24.06 -12.58 4.40
N ILE A 61 -24.21 -11.56 5.26
CA ILE A 61 -23.12 -10.91 5.98
C ILE A 61 -22.88 -11.64 7.31
N LYS A 62 -21.62 -11.93 7.60
CA LYS A 62 -21.13 -12.48 8.87
C LYS A 62 -20.70 -11.37 9.83
N GLU A 63 -19.91 -10.42 9.34
CA GLU A 63 -19.33 -9.35 10.16
C GLU A 63 -19.04 -8.10 9.30
N ILE A 64 -19.11 -6.92 9.92
CA ILE A 64 -18.75 -5.65 9.33
C ILE A 64 -17.59 -5.08 10.15
N VAL A 65 -16.45 -4.89 9.50
CA VAL A 65 -15.25 -4.35 10.15
C VAL A 65 -15.06 -2.92 9.67
N ALA A 66 -15.13 -1.96 10.60
CA ALA A 66 -14.73 -0.58 10.34
C ALA A 66 -13.21 -0.57 10.09
N GLU A 67 -12.80 -0.08 8.93
CA GLU A 67 -11.39 -0.08 8.57
C GLU A 67 -10.67 1.03 9.34
N SER A 68 -10.10 0.66 10.49
CA SER A 68 -9.00 1.43 11.07
C SER A 68 -7.79 1.29 10.15
N GLY A 69 -7.71 2.12 9.12
CA GLY A 69 -6.41 2.56 8.60
C GLY A 69 -6.02 2.26 7.16
N ASN A 70 -6.90 1.85 6.25
CA ASN A 70 -6.53 1.74 4.83
C ASN A 70 -7.50 2.53 3.95
N LEU A 71 -6.97 3.51 3.22
CA LEU A 71 -7.64 4.11 2.07
C LEU A 71 -7.36 3.20 0.87
N PRO A 72 -8.32 2.97 -0.06
CA PRO A 72 -8.05 2.18 -1.25
C PRO A 72 -6.89 2.81 -2.04
N TYR A 73 -5.82 2.05 -2.28
CA TYR A 73 -4.57 2.53 -2.92
C TYR A 73 -4.79 3.33 -4.21
N HIS A 74 -5.85 3.02 -4.95
CA HIS A 74 -6.26 3.74 -6.16
C HIS A 74 -6.66 5.21 -5.90
N GLU A 75 -7.31 5.53 -4.77
CA GLU A 75 -7.66 6.92 -4.41
C GLU A 75 -6.46 7.73 -3.91
N ILE A 76 -5.42 7.06 -3.41
CA ILE A 76 -4.15 7.71 -3.03
C ILE A 76 -3.30 7.94 -4.28
N ALA A 77 -3.24 6.99 -5.21
CA ALA A 77 -2.37 7.03 -6.39
C ALA A 77 -2.49 8.34 -7.21
N ASP A 78 -3.71 8.86 -7.37
CA ASP A 78 -3.96 10.05 -8.18
C ASP A 78 -3.67 11.38 -7.46
N LYS A 79 -3.46 11.37 -6.13
CA LYS A 79 -3.12 12.59 -5.38
C LYS A 79 -1.64 12.94 -5.55
N PRO A 80 -1.26 14.20 -5.82
CA PRO A 80 0.16 14.55 -5.85
C PRO A 80 0.80 14.33 -4.46
N PRO A 81 2.07 13.90 -4.40
CA PRO A 81 2.83 13.94 -3.15
C PRO A 81 2.83 15.36 -2.58
N ARG A 82 2.67 15.52 -1.26
CA ARG A 82 2.81 16.85 -0.65
C ARG A 82 4.27 17.31 -0.70
N PRO A 83 4.54 18.63 -0.74
CA PRO A 83 5.89 19.16 -0.67
C PRO A 83 6.68 18.63 0.53
N LEU A 84 7.99 18.40 0.36
CA LEU A 84 8.87 17.95 1.45
C LEU A 84 8.83 18.89 2.67
N ALA A 85 8.67 20.20 2.44
CA ALA A 85 8.56 21.21 3.49
C ALA A 85 7.34 21.01 4.40
N ASP A 86 6.30 20.31 3.92
CA ASP A 86 5.05 20.07 4.65
C ASP A 86 5.06 18.70 5.37
N ILE A 87 6.17 17.96 5.29
CA ILE A 87 6.34 16.66 5.95
C ILE A 87 7.00 16.88 7.31
N PRO A 88 6.46 16.32 8.42
CA PRO A 88 7.11 16.40 9.73
C PRO A 88 8.57 15.91 9.65
N PRO A 89 9.55 16.64 10.20
CA PRO A 89 10.97 16.26 10.12
C PRO A 89 11.24 14.84 10.67
N ALA A 90 10.53 14.44 11.72
CA ALA A 90 10.63 13.09 12.29
C ALA A 90 10.19 12.01 11.30
N LYS A 91 9.08 12.22 10.58
CA LYS A 91 8.60 11.29 9.55
C LYS A 91 9.56 11.22 8.36
N ALA A 92 10.06 12.37 7.90
CA ALA A 92 11.05 12.41 6.83
C ALA A 92 12.31 11.61 7.20
N GLU A 93 12.73 11.68 8.46
CA GLU A 93 13.87 10.90 8.96
C GLU A 93 13.59 9.40 9.03
N LEU A 94 12.38 8.98 9.43
CA LEU A 94 11.97 7.57 9.34
C LEU A 94 12.01 7.07 7.90
N ILE A 95 11.53 7.87 6.94
CA ILE A 95 11.59 7.52 5.52
C ILE A 95 13.05 7.35 5.05
N ARG A 96 13.95 8.27 5.42
CA ARG A 96 15.39 8.14 5.08
C ARG A 96 15.98 6.85 5.62
N LYS A 97 15.71 6.52 6.89
CA LYS A 97 16.15 5.26 7.50
C LYS A 97 15.60 4.05 6.77
N LEU A 98 14.32 4.05 6.43
CA LEU A 98 13.72 2.97 5.66
C LEU A 98 14.43 2.80 4.30
N MET A 99 14.69 3.89 3.58
CA MET A 99 15.40 3.87 2.30
C MET A 99 16.84 3.35 2.41
N GLU A 100 17.49 3.55 3.55
CA GLU A 100 18.79 2.96 3.84
C GLU A 100 18.66 1.45 4.09
N TYR A 101 17.78 1.04 4.99
CA TYR A 101 17.63 -0.38 5.37
C TYR A 101 17.06 -1.26 4.28
N ASN A 102 16.17 -0.75 3.43
CA ASN A 102 15.56 -1.52 2.34
C ASN A 102 16.40 -1.53 1.04
N GLY A 103 17.54 -0.82 1.03
CA GLY A 103 18.46 -0.74 -0.11
C GLY A 103 18.07 0.27 -1.19
N ALA A 104 17.03 1.08 -1.01
CA ALA A 104 16.65 2.11 -1.98
C ALA A 104 17.73 3.18 -2.16
N LYS A 105 18.38 3.62 -1.08
CA LYS A 105 19.50 4.58 -1.14
C LYS A 105 20.65 4.03 -1.99
N LEU A 106 21.08 2.80 -1.71
CA LEU A 106 22.12 2.13 -2.49
C LEU A 106 21.72 1.97 -3.97
N SER A 107 20.44 1.74 -4.24
CA SER A 107 19.93 1.60 -5.61
C SER A 107 19.98 2.94 -6.36
N ILE A 108 19.61 4.04 -5.72
CA ILE A 108 19.73 5.40 -6.26
C ILE A 108 21.21 5.73 -6.52
N GLU A 109 22.11 5.41 -5.60
CA GLU A 109 23.55 5.56 -5.77
C GLU A 109 24.08 4.78 -6.98
N LYS A 110 23.67 3.52 -7.13
CA LYS A 110 24.05 2.68 -8.28
C LYS A 110 23.55 3.27 -9.59
N VAL A 111 22.30 3.70 -9.65
CA VAL A 111 21.73 4.35 -10.83
C VAL A 111 22.51 5.62 -11.17
N PHE A 112 22.78 6.47 -10.19
CA PHE A 112 23.56 7.69 -10.41
C PHE A 112 24.98 7.39 -10.92
N ASN A 113 25.68 6.44 -10.29
CA ASN A 113 27.02 6.04 -10.71
C ASN A 113 27.03 5.49 -12.14
N GLU A 114 26.00 4.73 -12.53
CA GLU A 114 25.83 4.25 -13.90
C GLU A 114 25.59 5.38 -14.90
N LEU A 115 24.83 6.42 -14.52
CA LEU A 115 24.65 7.62 -15.35
C LEU A 115 25.95 8.40 -15.50
N ILE A 116 26.72 8.56 -14.42
CA ILE A 116 28.03 9.22 -14.46
C ILE A 116 29.00 8.46 -15.35
N ARG A 117 29.02 7.12 -15.28
CA ARG A 117 29.89 6.28 -16.13
C ARG A 117 29.59 6.45 -17.62
N LYS A 118 28.35 6.77 -17.97
CA LYS A 118 27.89 6.99 -19.36
C LYS A 118 27.97 8.46 -19.79
N ALA A 119 28.32 9.37 -18.88
CA ALA A 119 28.40 10.79 -19.18
C ALA A 119 29.63 11.11 -20.06
N PRO A 120 29.60 12.21 -20.85
CA PRO A 120 30.79 12.70 -21.53
C PRO A 120 31.95 12.93 -20.54
N PRO A 121 33.19 12.49 -20.85
CA PRO A 121 34.31 12.57 -19.90
C PRO A 121 34.57 13.98 -19.35
N ASP A 122 34.36 15.02 -20.16
CA ASP A 122 34.52 16.43 -19.78
C ASP A 122 33.43 16.93 -18.81
N LYS A 123 32.32 16.19 -18.66
CA LYS A 123 31.19 16.53 -17.79
C LYS A 123 31.17 15.76 -16.46
N VAL A 124 31.96 14.70 -16.32
CA VAL A 124 31.95 13.82 -15.14
C VAL A 124 32.17 14.61 -13.85
N THR A 125 33.25 15.40 -13.76
CA THR A 125 33.55 16.20 -12.57
C THR A 125 32.44 17.20 -12.26
N GLN A 126 31.89 17.85 -13.30
CA GLN A 126 30.79 18.79 -13.14
C GLN A 126 29.54 18.09 -12.56
N TYR A 127 29.14 16.95 -13.11
CA TYR A 127 27.97 16.21 -12.63
C TYR A 127 28.17 15.64 -11.22
N GLN A 128 29.36 15.12 -10.92
CA GLN A 128 29.71 14.70 -9.56
C GLN A 128 29.64 15.85 -8.55
N LEU A 129 29.88 17.09 -8.96
CA LEU A 129 29.75 18.26 -8.09
C LEU A 129 28.32 18.79 -8.00
N LEU A 130 27.52 18.65 -9.05
CA LEU A 130 26.14 19.17 -9.10
C LEU A 130 25.14 18.26 -8.40
N PHE A 131 25.30 16.94 -8.51
CA PHE A 131 24.32 15.99 -8.01
C PHE A 131 24.77 15.40 -6.67
N ARG A 132 23.84 15.38 -5.71
CA ARG A 132 24.03 14.78 -4.38
C ARG A 132 22.98 13.70 -4.15
N VAL A 133 23.41 12.55 -3.65
CA VAL A 133 22.51 11.43 -3.35
C VAL A 133 21.43 11.88 -2.37
N ASP A 134 21.78 12.63 -1.33
CA ASP A 134 20.81 13.13 -0.34
C ASP A 134 19.74 14.06 -0.95
N GLU A 135 20.10 14.84 -1.97
CA GLU A 135 19.12 15.65 -2.72
C GLU A 135 18.18 14.76 -3.53
N MET A 136 18.69 13.67 -4.11
CA MET A 136 17.83 12.68 -4.79
C MET A 136 16.89 11.98 -3.81
N LEU A 137 17.36 11.64 -2.61
CA LEU A 137 16.50 11.08 -1.55
C LEU A 137 15.38 12.06 -1.20
N ASN A 138 15.68 13.36 -1.09
CA ASN A 138 14.68 14.39 -0.81
C ASN A 138 13.56 14.45 -1.87
N LEU A 139 13.85 14.12 -3.14
CA LEU A 139 12.83 14.02 -4.20
C LEU A 139 11.90 12.82 -4.02
N VAL A 140 12.39 11.75 -3.39
CA VAL A 140 11.66 10.48 -3.22
C VAL A 140 10.90 10.43 -1.90
N ILE A 141 11.33 11.16 -0.86
CA ILE A 141 10.66 11.18 0.46
C ILE A 141 9.15 11.47 0.36
N PRO A 142 8.67 12.48 -0.40
CA PRO A 142 7.24 12.72 -0.57
C PRO A 142 6.45 11.52 -1.11
N VAL A 143 7.08 10.67 -1.93
CA VAL A 143 6.44 9.47 -2.47
C VAL A 143 6.15 8.48 -1.35
N TYR A 144 7.10 8.25 -0.45
CA TYR A 144 6.89 7.35 0.69
C TYR A 144 5.90 7.94 1.69
N ASP A 145 6.01 9.23 2.00
CA ASP A 145 5.10 9.91 2.92
C ASP A 145 3.63 9.80 2.51
N LYS A 146 3.37 9.81 1.19
CA LYS A 146 2.05 9.66 0.60
C LYS A 146 1.41 8.30 0.88
N TYR A 147 2.20 7.23 1.01
CA TYR A 147 1.70 5.86 1.13
C TYR A 147 1.87 5.25 2.51
N TYR A 148 2.71 5.82 3.38
CA TYR A 148 3.03 5.22 4.67
C TYR A 148 2.83 6.20 5.82
N THR A 149 2.22 5.72 6.89
CA THR A 149 2.11 6.39 8.19
C THR A 149 3.40 6.18 9.00
N GLU A 150 3.60 6.97 10.07
CA GLU A 150 4.78 6.82 10.94
C GLU A 150 4.88 5.43 11.61
N PRO A 151 3.79 4.84 12.15
CA PRO A 151 3.85 3.49 12.70
C PRO A 151 4.27 2.43 11.67
N GLU A 152 3.71 2.48 10.45
CA GLU A 152 4.09 1.55 9.37
C GLU A 152 5.56 1.69 8.99
N LEU A 153 6.07 2.93 8.89
CA LEU A 153 7.49 3.17 8.64
C LEU A 153 8.36 2.55 9.73
N GLN A 154 7.97 2.66 11.00
CA GLN A 154 8.70 2.06 12.12
C GLN A 154 8.71 0.52 12.05
N GLU A 155 7.56 -0.09 11.75
CA GLU A 155 7.45 -1.54 11.57
C GLU A 155 8.31 -2.04 10.39
N MET A 156 8.27 -1.33 9.27
CA MET A 156 9.11 -1.64 8.11
C MET A 156 10.59 -1.51 8.43
N ILE A 157 11.01 -0.46 9.14
CA ILE A 157 12.40 -0.28 9.59
C ILE A 157 12.80 -1.43 10.51
N ALA A 158 11.95 -1.81 11.46
CA ALA A 158 12.22 -2.92 12.38
C ALA A 158 12.42 -4.24 11.62
N PHE A 159 11.59 -4.50 10.60
CA PHE A 159 11.74 -5.67 9.75
C PHE A 159 13.02 -5.61 8.91
N TYR A 160 13.23 -4.56 8.12
CA TYR A 160 14.37 -4.47 7.22
C TYR A 160 15.70 -4.37 7.95
N SER A 161 15.75 -3.82 9.17
CA SER A 161 16.96 -3.82 10.00
C SER A 161 17.28 -5.18 10.65
N SER A 162 16.33 -6.13 10.66
CA SER A 162 16.56 -7.48 11.19
C SER A 162 17.47 -8.31 10.29
N SER A 163 18.09 -9.37 10.86
CA SER A 163 18.90 -10.32 10.09
C SER A 163 18.11 -11.00 8.97
N THR A 164 16.83 -11.31 9.21
CA THR A 164 15.94 -11.89 8.19
C THR A 164 15.58 -10.88 7.11
N GLY A 165 15.31 -9.62 7.47
CA GLY A 165 15.02 -8.56 6.51
C GLY A 165 16.22 -8.24 5.61
N GLN A 166 17.42 -8.13 6.18
CA GLN A 166 18.66 -7.96 5.41
C GLN A 166 18.93 -9.16 4.51
N LYS A 167 18.78 -10.39 5.03
CA LYS A 167 18.89 -11.61 4.21
C LYS A 167 17.94 -11.56 3.03
N LEU A 168 16.68 -11.17 3.22
CA LEU A 168 15.70 -11.07 2.14
C LEU A 168 16.20 -10.16 1.00
N ILE A 169 16.78 -9.00 1.32
CA ILE A 169 17.33 -8.06 0.32
C ILE A 169 18.46 -8.71 -0.47
N GLU A 170 19.38 -9.38 0.22
CA GLU A 170 20.55 -10.02 -0.39
C GLU A 170 20.17 -11.23 -1.27
N ILE A 171 19.24 -12.06 -0.80
CA ILE A 171 18.94 -13.35 -1.45
C ILE A 171 17.86 -13.24 -2.53
N THR A 172 16.98 -12.22 -2.49
CA THR A 172 15.88 -12.10 -3.47
C THR A 172 16.36 -12.11 -4.93
N PRO A 173 17.40 -11.35 -5.34
CA PRO A 173 17.89 -11.40 -6.71
C PRO A 173 18.37 -12.80 -7.12
N ILE A 174 19.02 -13.53 -6.19
CA ILE A 174 19.54 -14.88 -6.41
C ILE A 174 18.37 -15.86 -6.56
N THR A 175 17.40 -15.81 -5.66
CA THR A 175 16.21 -16.68 -5.72
C THR A 175 15.40 -16.45 -7.00
N ILE A 176 15.24 -15.21 -7.45
CA ILE A 176 14.60 -14.90 -8.75
C ILE A 176 15.40 -15.51 -9.89
N GLN A 177 16.73 -15.33 -9.91
CA GLN A 177 17.60 -15.87 -10.95
C GLN A 177 17.54 -17.40 -11.03
N GLU A 178 17.60 -18.08 -9.89
CA GLU A 178 17.48 -19.53 -9.81
C GLU A 178 16.10 -20.02 -10.25
N SER A 179 15.04 -19.33 -9.82
CA SER A 179 13.66 -19.67 -10.22
C SER A 179 13.48 -19.59 -11.73
N LEU A 180 13.99 -18.52 -12.37
CA LEU A 180 13.94 -18.37 -13.82
C LEU A 180 14.71 -19.48 -14.53
N LYS A 181 15.90 -19.87 -14.02
CA LYS A 181 16.68 -20.97 -14.58
C LYS A 181 15.92 -22.28 -14.58
N VAL A 182 15.23 -22.60 -13.48
CA VAL A 182 14.40 -23.81 -13.37
C VAL A 182 13.26 -23.80 -14.39
N VAL A 183 12.57 -22.67 -14.57
CA VAL A 183 11.48 -22.54 -15.55
C VAL A 183 12.00 -22.71 -16.99
N VAL A 184 13.17 -22.12 -17.32
CA VAL A 184 13.80 -22.28 -18.62
C VAL A 184 14.18 -23.74 -18.88
N GLN A 185 14.76 -24.42 -17.89
CA GLN A 185 15.11 -25.85 -17.99
C GLN A 185 13.88 -26.71 -18.28
N TYR A 186 12.78 -26.50 -17.55
CA TYR A 186 11.51 -27.19 -17.80
C TYR A 186 11.02 -27.00 -19.25
N PHE A 187 11.08 -25.76 -19.76
CA PHE A 187 10.68 -25.47 -21.13
C PHE A 187 11.57 -26.18 -22.17
N GLU A 188 12.88 -26.18 -21.95
CA GLU A 188 13.84 -26.88 -22.83
C GLU A 188 13.64 -28.40 -22.83
N GLU A 189 13.33 -29.00 -21.69
CA GLU A 189 13.02 -30.44 -21.59
C GLU A 189 11.76 -30.79 -22.40
N LYS A 190 10.67 -30.03 -22.21
CA LYS A 190 9.40 -30.28 -22.89
C LYS A 190 9.46 -30.07 -24.40
N THR A 191 10.28 -29.13 -24.87
CA THR A 191 10.47 -28.89 -26.31
C THR A 191 11.39 -29.91 -26.98
N LYS A 192 12.30 -30.55 -26.24
CA LYS A 192 13.12 -31.67 -26.75
C LYS A 192 12.29 -32.94 -26.92
N GLU A 193 11.34 -33.21 -26.02
CA GLU A 193 10.42 -34.37 -26.11
C GLU A 193 9.43 -34.27 -27.29
N SER A 194 9.26 -33.09 -27.88
CA SER A 194 8.34 -32.82 -28.99
C SER A 194 8.98 -32.94 -30.38
N LYS A 195 10.25 -33.37 -30.47
CA LYS A 195 10.97 -33.65 -31.73
C LYS A 195 11.18 -35.15 -31.90
#